data_AF-A0A1L9N147-F1
#
_entry.id   AF-A0A1L9N147-F1
#
_cell.length_a   1.000
_cell.length_b   1.000
_cell.length_c   1.000
_cell.angle_alpha   90.00
_cell.angle_beta   90.00
_cell.angle_gamma   90.00
#
_symmetry.space_group_name_H-M   'P 1'
#
loop_
_entity.id
_entity.type
_entity.pdbx_description
1 polymer ?
#
loop_
_entity_poly.entity_id
_entity_poly.type
_entity_poly.pdbx_seq_one_letter_code
_entity_poly.pdbx_strand_id
1 'polypeptide(L)'
;MEGVGPLVQAGKLVAGGAMLATHPEEGKDLSFKGSMLVYMAENLEEVHQLINGDIYAKSGVWDLGKALVVPYLSAVREPLKKD
;
A
#
# COMPACT_ATOMS: atom_id res chain seq x y z
N MET A 1 -7.34 3.38 3.10
CA MET A 1 -7.69 2.39 2.07
C MET A 1 -8.94 1.68 2.54
N GLU A 2 -10.06 1.95 1.89
CA GLU A 2 -11.31 1.26 2.17
C GLU A 2 -11.24 -0.15 1.56
N GLY A 3 -11.78 -1.17 2.23
CA GLY A 3 -11.87 -2.53 1.67
C GLY A 3 -10.62 -3.40 1.77
N VAL A 4 -9.55 -2.98 2.45
CA VAL A 4 -8.32 -3.79 2.58
C VAL A 4 -8.40 -4.90 3.65
N GLY A 5 -9.38 -4.83 4.55
CA GLY A 5 -9.53 -5.77 5.67
C GLY A 5 -9.46 -7.25 5.25
N PRO A 6 -10.22 -7.70 4.24
CA PRO A 6 -10.14 -9.07 3.74
C PRO A 6 -8.75 -9.48 3.23
N LEU A 7 -8.03 -8.58 2.55
CA LEU A 7 -6.67 -8.85 2.06
C LEU A 7 -5.67 -8.99 3.20
N VAL A 8 -5.84 -8.19 4.27
CA VAL A 8 -5.02 -8.30 5.49
C VAL A 8 -5.30 -9.63 6.20
N GLN A 9 -6.58 -10.00 6.36
CA GLN A 9 -6.97 -11.27 6.97
C GLN A 9 -6.46 -12.49 6.19
N ALA A 10 -6.45 -12.40 4.85
CA ALA A 10 -5.90 -13.44 3.98
C ALA A 10 -4.36 -13.44 3.91
N GLY A 11 -3.67 -12.51 4.60
CA GLY A 11 -2.22 -12.39 4.55
C GLY A 11 -1.68 -11.94 3.19
N LYS A 12 -2.53 -11.38 2.32
CA LYS A 12 -2.19 -10.90 0.98
C LYS A 12 -1.75 -9.44 0.98
N LEU A 13 -2.31 -8.58 1.83
CA LEU A 13 -1.81 -7.22 2.07
C LEU A 13 -1.25 -7.12 3.48
N VAL A 14 -0.05 -6.58 3.55
CA VAL A 14 0.91 -7.10 4.53
C VAL A 14 1.70 -5.98 5.21
N ALA A 15 1.78 -4.85 4.53
CA ALA A 15 2.02 -3.51 5.03
C ALA A 15 1.38 -2.52 4.03
N GLY A 16 0.91 -1.37 4.50
CA GLY A 16 0.33 -0.37 3.62
C GLY A 16 0.13 0.98 4.29
N GLY A 17 0.27 2.06 3.52
CA GLY A 17 0.10 3.41 4.05
C GLY A 17 0.26 4.52 3.01
N ALA A 18 0.05 5.75 3.47
CA ALA A 18 0.28 6.95 2.67
C ALA A 18 1.77 7.28 2.59
N MET A 19 2.22 7.69 1.40
CA MET A 19 3.49 8.39 1.24
C MET A 19 3.25 9.88 1.38
N LEU A 20 4.13 10.57 2.11
CA LEU A 20 4.07 12.02 2.28
C LEU A 20 5.17 12.72 1.48
N ALA A 21 4.87 13.92 0.97
CA ALA A 21 5.83 14.76 0.27
C ALA A 21 6.83 15.41 1.23
N THR A 22 6.37 15.72 2.44
CA THR A 22 7.17 16.34 3.51
C THR A 22 7.00 15.56 4.81
N HIS A 23 7.92 15.77 5.75
CA HIS A 23 7.75 15.26 7.11
C HIS A 23 6.50 15.91 7.76
N PRO A 24 5.70 15.15 8.53
CA PRO A 24 4.59 15.72 9.29
C PRO A 24 5.05 16.79 10.27
N GLU A 25 4.25 17.83 10.41
CA GLU A 25 4.44 18.89 11.41
C GLU A 25 3.15 19.02 12.24
N GLU A 26 3.29 19.27 13.53
CA GLU A 26 2.14 19.39 14.44
C GLU A 26 1.23 20.55 14.04
N GLY A 27 -0.09 20.30 14.04
CA GLY A 27 -1.10 21.29 13.68
C GLY A 27 -1.18 21.60 12.18
N LYS A 28 -0.43 20.90 11.31
CA LYS A 28 -0.50 21.06 9.86
C LYS A 28 -1.11 19.85 9.17
N ASP A 29 -1.73 20.09 8.03
CA ASP A 29 -2.25 19.03 7.17
C ASP A 29 -1.12 18.17 6.60
N LEU A 30 -1.41 16.87 6.45
CA LEU A 30 -0.47 15.92 5.87
C LEU A 30 -0.35 16.15 4.35
N SER A 31 0.89 16.28 3.88
CA SER A 31 1.17 16.44 2.45
C SER A 31 1.21 15.08 1.75
N PHE A 32 0.07 14.57 1.31
CA PHE A 32 -0.02 13.28 0.61
C PHE A 32 0.60 13.33 -0.80
N LYS A 33 1.37 12.29 -1.16
CA LYS A 33 1.92 12.13 -2.53
C LYS A 33 1.71 10.76 -3.16
N GLY A 34 1.03 9.84 -2.47
CA GLY A 34 0.76 8.50 -2.99
C GLY A 34 0.58 7.46 -1.90
N SER A 35 0.74 6.20 -2.27
CA SER A 35 0.60 5.05 -1.37
C SER A 35 1.79 4.10 -1.53
N MET A 36 2.18 3.45 -0.44
CA MET A 36 3.11 2.32 -0.45
C MET A 36 2.36 1.10 0.07
N LEU A 37 2.52 -0.02 -0.61
CA LEU A 37 1.88 -1.29 -0.31
C LEU A 37 2.89 -2.41 -0.45
N VAL A 38 2.81 -3.39 0.43
CA VAL A 38 3.54 -4.66 0.30
C VAL A 38 2.50 -5.77 0.22
N TYR A 39 2.48 -6.46 -0.92
CA TYR A 39 1.62 -7.61 -1.16
C TYR A 39 2.40 -8.92 -1.05
N MET A 40 1.75 -9.97 -0.55
CA MET A 40 2.20 -11.35 -0.71
C MET A 40 1.44 -11.96 -1.87
N ALA A 41 2.16 -12.29 -2.93
CA ALA A 41 1.61 -12.83 -4.16
C ALA A 41 2.61 -13.84 -4.76
N GLU A 42 2.11 -14.76 -5.57
CA GLU A 42 2.93 -15.79 -6.21
C GLU A 42 3.69 -15.26 -7.42
N ASN A 43 3.17 -14.21 -8.06
CA ASN A 43 3.74 -13.62 -9.28
C ASN A 43 3.24 -12.17 -9.49
N LEU A 44 3.81 -11.51 -10.49
CA LEU A 44 3.50 -10.12 -10.85
C LEU A 44 2.07 -9.93 -11.37
N GLU A 45 1.50 -10.91 -12.06
CA GLU A 45 0.13 -10.83 -12.58
C GLU A 45 -0.89 -10.73 -11.44
N GLU A 46 -0.76 -11.57 -10.41
CA GLU A 46 -1.58 -11.49 -9.21
C GLU A 46 -1.45 -10.11 -8.54
N VAL A 47 -0.24 -9.54 -8.45
CA VAL A 47 -0.05 -8.19 -7.91
C VAL A 47 -0.80 -7.14 -8.75
N HIS A 48 -0.76 -7.23 -10.08
CA HIS A 48 -1.53 -6.33 -10.93
C HIS A 48 -3.04 -6.51 -10.76
N GLN A 49 -3.54 -7.73 -10.58
CA GLN A 49 -4.96 -7.96 -10.29
C GLN A 49 -5.37 -7.32 -8.96
N LEU A 50 -4.55 -7.46 -7.91
CA LEU A 50 -4.77 -6.82 -6.61
C LEU A 50 -4.79 -5.29 -6.72
N ILE A 51 -3.83 -4.70 -7.42
CA ILE A 51 -3.75 -3.23 -7.63
C ILE A 51 -4.97 -2.74 -8.41
N ASN A 52 -5.31 -3.35 -9.54
CA ASN A 52 -6.48 -2.96 -10.36
C ASN A 52 -7.81 -3.21 -9.64
N GLY A 53 -7.82 -4.12 -8.66
CA GLY A 53 -8.96 -4.41 -7.79
C GLY A 53 -9.22 -3.33 -6.74
N ASP A 54 -8.20 -2.54 -6.38
CA ASP A 54 -8.27 -1.50 -5.36
C ASP A 54 -9.19 -0.35 -5.77
N ILE A 55 -9.90 0.23 -4.79
CA ILE A 55 -10.80 1.35 -5.03
C ILE A 55 -10.06 2.58 -5.54
N TYR A 56 -8.81 2.82 -5.12
CA TYR A 56 -8.03 3.97 -5.59
C TYR A 56 -7.56 3.80 -7.03
N ALA A 57 -7.33 2.57 -7.49
CA ALA A 57 -7.13 2.30 -8.91
C ALA A 57 -8.43 2.50 -9.70
N LYS A 58 -9.52 1.86 -9.26
CA LYS A 58 -10.83 1.90 -9.94
C LYS A 58 -11.44 3.30 -10.02
N SER A 59 -11.20 4.14 -9.03
CA SER A 59 -11.69 5.52 -8.97
C SER A 59 -10.75 6.53 -9.62
N GLY A 60 -9.61 6.10 -10.16
CA GLY A 60 -8.65 6.98 -10.82
C GLY A 60 -7.84 7.87 -9.87
N VAL A 61 -7.83 7.57 -8.57
CA VAL A 61 -6.98 8.25 -7.58
C VAL A 61 -5.50 7.92 -7.83
N TRP A 62 -5.20 6.67 -8.18
CA TRP A 62 -3.84 6.26 -8.54
C TRP A 62 -3.57 6.43 -10.04
N ASP A 63 -2.49 7.12 -10.35
CA ASP A 63 -1.88 7.11 -11.68
C ASP A 63 -1.02 5.85 -11.83
N LEU A 64 -1.63 4.77 -12.33
CA LEU A 64 -0.95 3.48 -12.51
C LEU A 64 0.20 3.54 -13.52
N GLY A 65 0.20 4.52 -14.44
CA GLY A 65 1.31 4.73 -15.37
C GLY A 65 2.60 5.19 -14.68
N LYS A 66 2.49 5.71 -13.45
CA LYS A 66 3.62 6.11 -12.59
C LYS A 66 3.88 5.14 -11.45
N ALA A 67 3.11 4.05 -11.33
CA ALA A 67 3.29 3.08 -10.26
C ALA A 67 4.59 2.29 -10.46
N LEU A 68 5.43 2.24 -9.42
CA LEU A 68 6.59 1.36 -9.37
C LEU A 68 6.18 0.06 -8.67
N VAL A 69 6.24 -1.05 -9.40
CA VAL A 69 5.97 -2.39 -8.87
C VAL A 69 7.26 -3.21 -8.95
N VAL A 70 7.80 -3.57 -7.80
CA VAL A 70 9.11 -4.26 -7.69
C VAL A 70 9.05 -5.39 -6.66
N PRO A 71 9.86 -6.45 -6.82
CA PRO A 71 9.99 -7.48 -5.80
C PRO A 71 10.67 -6.91 -4.55
N TYR A 72 10.20 -7.33 -3.37
CA TYR A 72 10.75 -6.92 -2.08
C TYR A 72 11.02 -8.14 -1.20
N LEU A 73 12.27 -8.30 -0.77
CA LEU A 73 12.68 -9.32 0.18
C LEU A 73 12.84 -8.67 1.56
N SER A 74 11.88 -8.92 2.45
CA SER A 74 11.89 -8.32 3.79
C SER A 74 12.93 -9.01 4.68
N ALA A 75 13.89 -8.25 5.21
CA ALA A 75 14.81 -8.75 6.23
C ALA A 75 14.14 -8.85 7.61
N VAL A 76 13.26 -7.90 7.93
CA VAL A 76 12.48 -7.86 9.17
C VAL A 76 11.04 -7.54 8.81
N ARG A 77 10.10 -8.25 9.45
CA ARG A 77 8.68 -7.98 9.29
C ARG A 77 7.92 -8.44 10.52
N GLU A 78 7.70 -7.51 11.44
CA GLU A 78 7.01 -7.76 12.70
C GLU A 78 5.91 -6.71 12.92
N PRO A 79 4.80 -7.05 13.58
CA PRO A 79 3.82 -6.06 14.00
C PRO A 79 4.44 -5.08 14.99
N LEU A 80 4.01 -3.82 14.94
CA LEU A 80 4.31 -2.88 16.02
C LEU A 80 3.75 -3.44 17.33
N LYS A 81 4.60 -3.50 18.36
CA LYS A 81 4.13 -3.76 19.72
C LYS A 81 3.19 -2.61 20.10
N LYS A 82 1.96 -2.96 20.46
CA LYS A 82 1.05 -2.02 21.10
C LYS A 82 1.33 -2.15 22.60
N ASP A 83 1.77 -1.06 23.22
CA ASP A 83 1.83 -0.94 24.68
C ASP A 83 0.41 -0.94 25.27
#